data_AF-A0A9W7B2S6-F1
#
_entry.id   AF-A0A9W7B2S6-F1
#
_cell.length_a   1.000
_cell.length_b   1.000
_cell.length_c   1.000
_cell.angle_alpha   90.00
_cell.angle_beta   90.00
_cell.angle_gamma   90.00
#
_symmetry.space_group_name_H-M   'P 1'
#
loop_
_entity.id
_entity.type
_entity.pdbx_description
1 polymer ?
#
loop_
_entity_poly.entity_id
_entity_poly.type
_entity_poly.pdbx_seq_one_letter_code
_entity_poly.pdbx_strand_id
1 'polypeptide(L)'
;MASAIPLAFLGYRTSQFFFVLFGLGLIVKLTTQKNPTDKDAPNWAHVVTSKEQEEELHAFTCENCGFTIFPARGREGKFFPDNYKCASCGAPKESFFDRREEVAEKAIDYEYENKDDYRGSEDDKDGGEGKGGAVGLEEGEEEVFEEIEAKQPEPAPATATAAPTPPTPKTAPPRESSGGDDLDLLGMDE
;
A
#
# COMPACT_ATOMS: atom_id res chain seq x y z
N MET A 1 -2.27 -78.25 -22.91
CA MET A 1 -2.83 -78.34 -21.55
C MET A 1 -2.90 -76.93 -20.99
N ALA A 2 -4.06 -76.28 -21.08
CA ALA A 2 -4.26 -74.92 -20.58
C ALA A 2 -4.79 -75.02 -19.14
N SER A 3 -3.99 -74.53 -18.18
CA SER A 3 -4.36 -74.49 -16.77
C SER A 3 -4.97 -73.13 -16.45
N ALA A 4 -6.24 -73.10 -16.07
CA ALA A 4 -6.96 -71.92 -15.63
C ALA A 4 -6.81 -71.77 -14.11
N ILE A 5 -6.26 -70.64 -13.65
CA ILE A 5 -6.14 -70.30 -12.24
C ILE A 5 -7.34 -69.43 -11.85
N PRO A 6 -8.15 -69.80 -10.83
CA PRO A 6 -9.35 -69.07 -10.46
C PRO A 6 -9.01 -67.80 -9.65
N LEU A 7 -9.36 -66.64 -10.22
CA LEU A 7 -9.31 -65.32 -9.59
C LEU A 7 -10.56 -65.11 -8.72
N ALA A 8 -10.58 -65.61 -7.48
CA ALA A 8 -11.75 -65.43 -6.61
C ALA A 8 -11.45 -65.10 -5.13
N PHE A 9 -10.25 -64.63 -4.77
CA PHE A 9 -9.90 -64.43 -3.35
C PHE A 9 -9.29 -63.08 -2.93
N LEU A 10 -9.31 -62.04 -3.79
CA LEU A 10 -8.67 -60.75 -3.48
C LEU A 10 -9.63 -59.55 -3.29
N GLY A 11 -10.91 -59.79 -2.98
CA GLY A 11 -11.92 -58.72 -2.94
C GLY A 11 -12.09 -57.95 -1.62
N TYR A 12 -11.72 -58.52 -0.47
CA TYR A 12 -12.19 -57.97 0.83
C TYR A 12 -11.13 -57.21 1.65
N ARG A 13 -9.84 -57.58 1.55
CA ARG A 13 -8.78 -56.93 2.36
C ARG A 13 -8.26 -55.62 1.79
N THR A 14 -8.35 -55.39 0.49
CA THR A 14 -7.90 -54.14 -0.14
C THR A 14 -8.82 -52.96 0.19
N SER A 15 -10.13 -53.21 0.33
CA SER A 15 -11.13 -52.20 0.69
C SER A 15 -10.88 -51.57 2.08
N GLN A 16 -10.50 -52.38 3.08
CA GLN A 16 -10.18 -51.89 4.44
C GLN A 16 -9.00 -50.90 4.46
N PHE A 17 -7.96 -51.12 3.63
CA PHE A 17 -6.85 -50.19 3.53
C PHE A 17 -7.24 -48.85 2.92
N PHE A 18 -8.14 -48.85 1.93
CA PHE A 18 -8.67 -47.60 1.38
C PHE A 18 -9.46 -46.81 2.43
N PHE A 19 -10.33 -47.45 3.23
CA PHE A 19 -11.07 -46.75 4.29
C PHE A 19 -10.16 -46.21 5.40
N VAL A 20 -9.08 -46.91 5.76
CA VAL A 20 -8.13 -46.41 6.77
C VAL A 20 -7.28 -45.26 6.22
N LEU A 21 -6.78 -45.35 4.99
CA LEU A 21 -5.98 -44.28 4.38
C LEU A 21 -6.84 -43.04 4.06
N PHE A 22 -8.05 -43.24 3.54
CA PHE A 22 -8.98 -42.15 3.25
C PHE A 22 -9.57 -41.56 4.53
N GLY A 23 -9.83 -42.39 5.55
CA GLY A 23 -10.28 -41.97 6.87
C GLY A 23 -9.23 -41.16 7.63
N LEU A 24 -7.97 -41.61 7.65
CA LEU A 24 -6.86 -40.84 8.22
C LEU A 24 -6.62 -39.53 7.46
N GLY A 25 -6.71 -39.53 6.12
CA GLY A 25 -6.62 -38.32 5.31
C GLY A 25 -7.73 -37.30 5.62
N LEU A 26 -8.96 -37.76 5.88
CA LEU A 26 -10.06 -36.90 6.31
C LEU A 26 -9.88 -36.37 7.72
N ILE A 27 -9.35 -37.18 8.65
CA ILE A 27 -9.06 -36.75 10.03
C ILE A 27 -7.95 -35.69 10.03
N VAL A 28 -6.87 -35.89 9.26
CA VAL A 28 -5.80 -34.87 9.13
C VAL A 28 -6.34 -33.56 8.54
N LYS A 29 -7.22 -33.62 7.53
CA LYS A 29 -7.87 -32.44 6.94
C LYS A 29 -8.81 -31.74 7.93
N LEU A 30 -9.45 -32.49 8.85
CA LEU A 30 -10.30 -31.93 9.90
C LEU A 30 -9.49 -31.32 11.05
N THR A 31 -8.30 -31.85 11.37
CA THR A 31 -7.41 -31.27 12.41
C THR A 31 -6.53 -30.13 11.90
N THR A 32 -6.41 -29.93 10.59
CA THR A 32 -5.75 -28.77 9.97
C THR A 32 -6.74 -27.72 9.47
N GLN A 33 -7.90 -27.58 10.12
CA GLN A 33 -8.69 -26.36 9.98
C GLN A 33 -7.92 -25.21 10.63
N LYS A 34 -7.23 -24.51 9.72
CA LYS A 34 -6.54 -23.23 9.84
C LYS A 34 -7.11 -22.32 10.92
N ASN A 35 -6.16 -21.72 11.65
CA ASN A 35 -6.35 -20.60 12.56
C ASN A 35 -7.42 -19.62 12.04
N PRO A 36 -8.30 -19.14 12.94
CA PRO A 36 -9.25 -18.11 12.58
C PRO A 36 -8.46 -16.96 11.96
N THR A 37 -8.87 -16.61 10.75
CA THR A 37 -8.35 -15.44 10.05
C THR A 37 -8.57 -14.24 10.96
N ASP A 38 -7.48 -13.66 11.45
CA ASP A 38 -7.43 -12.27 11.91
C ASP A 38 -7.94 -11.42 10.75
N LYS A 39 -9.22 -11.08 10.76
CA LYS A 39 -9.84 -10.29 9.68
C LYS A 39 -9.29 -8.87 9.66
N ASP A 40 -8.66 -8.46 10.75
CA ASP A 40 -8.11 -7.13 10.96
C ASP A 40 -6.60 -7.11 10.73
N ALA A 41 -5.94 -8.26 10.56
CA ALA A 41 -4.51 -8.29 10.27
C ALA A 41 -4.20 -7.62 8.93
N PRO A 42 -3.15 -6.78 8.89
CA PRO A 42 -2.74 -6.15 7.64
C PRO A 42 -2.35 -7.22 6.64
N ASN A 43 -2.52 -6.91 5.36
CA ASN A 43 -2.05 -7.78 4.33
C ASN A 43 -0.53 -7.67 4.24
N TRP A 44 0.17 -8.53 4.99
CA TRP A 44 1.63 -8.64 5.04
C TRP A 44 2.31 -8.83 3.68
N ALA A 45 1.57 -9.17 2.62
CA ALA A 45 2.10 -9.19 1.25
C ALA A 45 2.42 -7.79 0.70
N HIS A 46 1.92 -6.71 1.31
CA HIS A 46 2.14 -5.33 0.88
C HIS A 46 2.80 -4.45 1.95
N VAL A 47 2.94 -4.97 3.16
CA VAL A 47 3.74 -4.35 4.22
C VAL A 47 5.21 -4.65 3.95
N VAL A 48 6.06 -3.67 4.21
CA VAL A 48 7.52 -3.78 4.07
C VAL A 48 8.08 -4.25 5.40
N THR A 49 8.70 -5.43 5.42
CA THR A 49 9.26 -6.04 6.64
C THR A 49 10.78 -6.22 6.56
N SER A 50 11.40 -5.89 5.43
CA SER A 50 12.84 -6.00 5.25
C SER A 50 13.36 -4.97 4.26
N LYS A 51 14.66 -4.72 4.32
CA LYS A 51 15.35 -3.77 3.44
C LYS A 51 15.26 -4.16 1.97
N GLU A 52 15.31 -5.46 1.64
CA GLU A 52 15.18 -5.88 0.24
C GLU A 52 13.79 -5.54 -0.31
N GLN A 53 12.75 -5.55 0.52
CA GLN A 53 11.40 -5.17 0.11
C GLN A 53 11.24 -3.66 -0.09
N GLU A 54 12.09 -2.82 0.54
CA GLU A 54 12.11 -1.38 0.27
C GLU A 54 12.69 -1.02 -1.08
N GLU A 55 13.60 -1.84 -1.59
CA GLU A 55 14.19 -1.66 -2.92
C GLU A 55 13.15 -1.93 -4.03
N GLU A 56 12.09 -2.68 -3.72
CA GLU A 56 10.93 -2.89 -4.60
C GLU A 56 9.97 -1.69 -4.62
N LEU A 57 10.09 -0.74 -3.67
CA LEU A 57 9.22 0.44 -3.64
C LEU A 57 9.71 1.50 -4.63
N HIS A 58 8.77 2.07 -5.37
CA HIS A 58 9.04 3.14 -6.33
C HIS A 58 8.46 4.48 -5.85
N ALA A 59 9.08 5.59 -6.22
CA ALA A 59 8.60 6.93 -5.92
C ALA A 59 8.53 7.76 -7.22
N PHE A 60 7.41 7.65 -7.93
CA PHE A 60 7.24 8.31 -9.22
C PHE A 60 6.86 9.79 -9.02
N THR A 61 7.70 10.70 -9.50
CA THR A 61 7.48 12.14 -9.44
C THR A 61 7.17 12.70 -10.82
N CYS A 62 6.13 13.52 -10.93
CA CYS A 62 5.75 14.18 -12.17
C CYS A 62 6.68 15.35 -12.48
N GLU A 63 7.33 15.34 -13.65
CA GLU A 63 8.22 16.41 -14.10
C GLU A 63 7.49 17.76 -14.29
N ASN A 64 6.22 17.70 -14.70
CA ASN A 64 5.47 18.92 -15.05
C ASN A 64 4.98 19.72 -13.84
N CYS A 65 4.69 19.06 -12.71
CA CYS A 65 4.06 19.71 -11.56
C CYS A 65 4.64 19.30 -10.19
N GLY A 66 5.58 18.36 -10.15
CA GLY A 66 6.19 17.88 -8.92
C GLY A 66 5.34 16.91 -8.08
N PHE A 67 4.16 16.47 -8.56
CA PHE A 67 3.35 15.50 -7.84
C PHE A 67 4.06 14.15 -7.73
N THR A 68 4.27 13.65 -6.51
CA THR A 68 4.88 12.34 -6.24
C THR A 68 3.81 11.32 -5.82
N ILE A 69 3.84 10.14 -6.43
CA ILE A 69 3.04 8.98 -6.03
C ILE A 69 3.96 7.86 -5.52
N PHE A 70 3.52 7.22 -4.44
CA PHE A 70 4.19 6.06 -3.82
C PHE A 70 3.28 4.84 -3.96
N PRO A 71 3.40 4.06 -5.06
CA PRO A 71 2.62 2.84 -5.21
C PRO A 71 2.95 1.84 -4.10
N ALA A 72 1.93 1.15 -3.60
CA ALA A 72 2.15 0.05 -2.68
C ALA A 72 2.90 -1.09 -3.38
N ARG A 73 3.76 -1.80 -2.61
CA ARG A 73 4.59 -2.90 -3.09
C ARG A 73 3.78 -3.97 -3.84
N GLY A 74 4.18 -4.26 -5.08
CA GLY A 74 3.53 -5.25 -5.93
C GLY A 74 2.14 -4.86 -6.40
N ARG A 75 1.76 -3.58 -6.28
CA ARG A 75 0.49 -3.02 -6.75
C ARG A 75 0.68 -1.84 -7.69
N GLU A 76 1.86 -1.70 -8.28
CA GLU A 76 2.20 -0.65 -9.23
C GLU A 76 1.23 -0.66 -10.41
N GLY A 77 0.88 -1.83 -10.94
CA GLY A 77 -0.10 -1.94 -12.02
C GLY A 77 -1.50 -1.46 -11.66
N LYS A 78 -1.88 -1.44 -10.38
CA LYS A 78 -3.20 -0.99 -9.91
C LYS A 78 -3.25 0.51 -9.68
N PHE A 79 -2.19 1.08 -9.11
CA PHE A 79 -2.12 2.50 -8.75
C PHE A 79 -1.46 3.36 -9.83
N PHE A 80 -0.61 2.75 -10.66
CA PHE A 80 0.17 3.39 -11.72
C PHE A 80 0.08 2.60 -13.05
N PRO A 81 -1.15 2.37 -13.57
CA PRO A 81 -1.37 1.66 -14.83
C PRO A 81 -0.77 2.42 -16.02
N ASP A 82 -0.64 1.78 -17.18
CA ASP A 82 -0.01 2.40 -18.36
C ASP A 82 -0.71 3.66 -18.87
N ASN A 83 -2.03 3.75 -18.69
CA ASN A 83 -2.82 4.94 -19.05
C ASN A 83 -3.00 5.92 -17.86
N TYR A 84 -2.14 5.84 -16.85
CA TYR A 84 -2.19 6.74 -15.70
C TYR A 84 -2.02 8.20 -16.13
N LYS A 85 -2.76 9.08 -15.44
CA LYS A 85 -2.64 10.53 -15.59
C LYS A 85 -2.40 11.15 -14.24
N CYS A 86 -1.53 12.14 -14.20
CA CYS A 86 -1.24 12.90 -12.99
C CYS A 86 -2.52 13.48 -12.40
N ALA A 87 -2.78 13.17 -11.13
CA ALA A 87 -3.96 13.66 -10.41
C ALA A 87 -3.96 15.20 -10.24
N SER A 88 -2.79 15.83 -10.29
CA SER A 88 -2.64 17.28 -10.12
C SER A 88 -2.77 18.05 -11.44
N CYS A 89 -2.06 17.64 -12.50
CA CYS A 89 -1.99 18.40 -13.76
C CYS A 89 -2.47 17.67 -15.01
N GLY A 90 -2.83 16.39 -14.91
CA GLY A 90 -3.30 15.59 -16.05
C GLY A 90 -2.22 15.14 -17.04
N ALA A 91 -0.93 15.40 -16.75
CA ALA A 91 0.19 14.88 -17.54
C ALA A 91 0.15 13.33 -17.62
N PRO A 92 0.60 12.74 -18.74
CA PRO A 92 0.56 11.30 -18.91
C PRO A 92 1.68 10.59 -18.11
N LYS A 93 1.64 9.26 -18.03
CA LYS A 93 2.58 8.44 -17.26
C LYS A 93 4.04 8.67 -17.64
N GLU A 94 4.31 8.96 -18.90
CA GLU A 94 5.66 9.18 -19.43
C GLU A 94 6.32 10.45 -18.88
N SER A 95 5.54 11.38 -18.30
CA SER A 95 6.05 12.56 -17.62
C SER A 95 6.40 12.30 -16.14
N PHE A 96 6.46 11.04 -15.73
CA PHE A 96 6.89 10.65 -14.39
C PHE A 96 8.25 9.96 -14.45
N PHE A 97 9.13 10.31 -13.51
CA PHE A 97 10.42 9.66 -13.29
C PHE A 97 10.46 9.07 -11.88
N ASP A 98 11.17 7.95 -11.72
CA ASP A 98 11.38 7.36 -10.40
C ASP A 98 12.49 8.11 -9.66
N ARG A 99 12.18 8.53 -8.44
CA ARG A 99 13.06 9.30 -7.57
C ARG A 99 13.25 8.60 -6.22
N ARG A 100 13.06 7.27 -6.19
CA ARG A 100 13.16 6.48 -4.96
C ARG A 100 14.48 6.68 -4.25
N GLU A 101 15.59 6.67 -4.97
CA GLU A 101 16.94 6.80 -4.40
C GLU A 101 17.10 8.07 -3.56
N GLU A 102 16.69 9.23 -4.07
CA GLU A 102 16.76 10.52 -3.35
C GLU A 102 15.88 10.53 -2.10
N VAL A 103 14.71 9.87 -2.16
CA VAL A 103 13.78 9.83 -1.03
C VAL A 103 14.24 8.81 0.02
N ALA A 104 14.88 7.72 -0.39
CA ALA A 104 15.37 6.65 0.49
C ALA A 104 16.51 7.14 1.37
N GLU A 105 17.40 8.01 0.88
CA GLU A 105 18.49 8.58 1.70
C GLU A 105 17.99 9.43 2.87
N LYS A 106 16.79 10.00 2.73
CA LYS A 106 16.15 10.81 3.77
C LYS A 106 15.21 9.99 4.67
N ALA A 107 15.07 8.69 4.40
CA ALA A 107 14.29 7.81 5.26
C ALA A 107 15.00 7.64 6.60
N ILE A 108 14.30 8.03 7.66
CA ILE A 108 14.67 7.78 9.06
C ILE A 108 14.86 6.26 9.23
N ASP A 109 15.77 5.83 10.10
CA ASP A 109 15.95 4.40 10.45
C ASP A 109 14.62 3.85 11.00
N TYR A 110 13.81 3.27 10.12
CA TYR A 110 12.53 2.67 10.49
C TYR A 110 12.81 1.27 11.02
N GLU A 111 12.42 1.03 12.27
CA GLU A 111 12.30 -0.33 12.77
C GLU A 111 11.17 -1.02 11.99
N TYR A 112 11.53 -1.98 11.14
CA TYR A 112 10.56 -2.68 10.30
C TYR A 112 9.52 -3.38 11.16
N GLU A 113 8.24 -3.22 10.79
CA GLU A 113 7.15 -3.93 11.47
C GLU A 113 7.36 -5.44 11.34
N ASN A 114 7.51 -6.12 12.48
CA ASN A 114 7.55 -7.56 12.51
C ASN A 114 6.12 -8.10 12.61
N LYS A 115 5.81 -9.10 11.78
CA LYS A 115 4.51 -9.77 11.78
C LYS A 115 4.14 -10.34 13.15
N ASP A 116 5.13 -10.80 13.90
CA ASP A 116 4.93 -11.39 15.22
C ASP A 116 4.53 -10.36 16.28
N ASP A 117 4.80 -9.06 16.04
CA ASP A 117 4.45 -7.97 16.94
C ASP A 117 3.00 -7.50 16.74
N TYR A 118 2.36 -7.91 15.64
CA TYR A 118 0.93 -7.67 15.41
C TYR A 118 0.09 -8.64 16.23
N ARG A 119 0.06 -8.41 17.54
CA ARG A 119 -0.88 -9.07 18.42
C ARG A 119 -2.21 -8.34 18.30
N GLY A 120 -3.08 -8.82 17.41
CA GLY A 120 -4.46 -8.36 17.31
C GLY A 120 -5.06 -8.34 18.71
N SER A 121 -5.67 -7.23 19.11
CA SER A 121 -6.17 -7.03 20.47
C SER A 121 -7.26 -8.05 20.79
N GLU A 122 -6.85 -9.22 21.27
CA GLU A 122 -7.76 -10.18 21.87
C GLU A 122 -8.32 -9.67 23.21
N ASP A 123 -7.71 -8.60 23.75
CA ASP A 123 -8.05 -7.99 25.04
C ASP A 123 -9.17 -6.92 24.97
N ASP A 124 -9.60 -6.48 23.78
CA ASP A 124 -10.68 -5.47 23.64
C ASP A 124 -12.11 -6.07 23.63
N LYS A 125 -12.25 -7.37 23.93
CA LYS A 125 -13.58 -8.04 23.95
C LYS A 125 -14.30 -8.00 25.30
N ASP A 126 -13.75 -7.36 26.33
CA ASP A 126 -14.53 -7.09 27.54
C ASP A 126 -14.93 -5.62 27.58
N GLY A 127 -16.23 -5.37 27.47
CA GLY A 127 -16.85 -4.05 27.49
C GLY A 127 -16.75 -3.39 28.86
N GLY A 128 -15.55 -2.91 29.21
CA GLY A 128 -15.31 -2.09 30.38
C GLY A 128 -15.84 -0.67 30.16
N GLU A 129 -17.05 -0.41 30.65
CA GLU A 129 -17.55 0.94 30.89
C GLU A 129 -16.51 1.78 31.65
N GLY A 130 -16.11 2.89 31.05
CA GLY A 130 -15.79 4.14 31.74
C GLY A 130 -14.60 4.12 32.70
N LYS A 131 -13.46 4.62 32.21
CA LYS A 131 -12.79 5.73 32.90
C LYS A 131 -11.86 6.46 31.94
N GLY A 132 -12.26 7.68 31.58
CA GLY A 132 -11.38 8.65 30.95
C GLY A 132 -10.16 8.88 31.83
N GLY A 133 -9.03 8.32 31.40
CA GLY A 133 -7.73 8.74 31.86
C GLY A 133 -7.41 10.06 31.19
N ALA A 134 -7.53 11.14 31.96
CA ALA A 134 -6.92 12.41 31.61
C ALA A 134 -5.41 12.17 31.45
N VAL A 135 -4.95 12.09 30.19
CA VAL A 135 -3.55 12.30 29.87
C VAL A 135 -3.31 13.80 30.09
N GLY A 136 -2.51 14.09 31.12
CA GLY A 136 -2.03 15.43 31.41
C GLY A 136 -1.30 15.95 30.18
N LEU A 137 -1.70 17.13 29.73
CA LEU A 137 -0.79 18.01 28.99
C LEU A 137 0.33 18.37 29.97
N GLU A 138 1.48 17.73 29.81
CA GLU A 138 2.71 18.24 30.38
C GLU A 138 3.19 19.35 29.44
N GLU A 139 3.07 20.56 29.94
CA GLU A 139 3.61 21.76 29.35
C GLU A 139 5.14 21.70 29.34
N GLY A 140 5.72 21.92 28.16
CA GLY A 140 6.99 22.63 28.03
C GLY A 140 8.23 21.77 27.92
N GLU A 141 8.75 21.67 26.69
CA GLU A 141 10.16 21.98 26.42
C GLU A 141 10.20 22.77 25.10
N GLU A 142 10.57 24.05 25.21
CA GLU A 142 10.81 24.95 24.09
C GLU A 142 12.13 24.55 23.43
N GLU A 143 12.07 23.79 22.34
CA GLU A 143 13.24 23.65 21.46
C GLU A 143 13.31 24.82 20.48
N VAL A 144 14.26 25.69 20.83
CA VAL A 144 14.91 26.74 20.05
C VAL A 144 14.97 26.38 18.56
N PHE A 145 14.12 27.04 17.77
CA PHE A 145 14.34 27.17 16.33
C PHE A 145 15.54 28.12 16.15
N GLU A 146 16.74 27.57 15.91
CA GLU A 146 17.82 28.37 15.35
C GLU A 146 17.37 28.85 13.96
N GLU A 147 17.17 30.16 13.86
CA GLU A 147 16.95 30.88 12.63
C GLU A 147 18.20 30.71 11.75
N ILE A 148 18.16 29.71 10.87
CA ILE A 148 19.14 29.55 9.81
C ILE A 148 18.88 30.68 8.82
N GLU A 149 19.54 31.81 9.06
CA GLU A 149 19.61 32.94 8.15
C GLU A 149 20.09 32.44 6.79
N ALA A 150 19.14 32.32 5.87
CA ALA A 150 19.36 31.88 4.52
C ALA A 150 20.29 32.86 3.82
N LYS A 151 21.58 32.57 3.83
CA LYS A 151 22.54 33.17 2.91
C LYS A 151 22.17 32.73 1.51
N GLN A 152 21.35 33.54 0.86
CA GLN A 152 21.05 33.49 -0.56
C GLN A 152 22.36 33.21 -1.32
N PRO A 153 22.50 32.05 -2.00
CA PRO A 153 23.57 31.91 -2.96
C PRO A 153 23.35 32.96 -4.05
N GLU A 154 24.37 33.81 -4.24
CA GLU A 154 24.46 34.74 -5.35
C GLU A 154 24.04 34.02 -6.65
N PRO A 155 23.15 34.61 -7.47
CA PRO A 155 22.76 34.00 -8.74
C PRO A 155 24.00 33.90 -9.63
N ALA A 156 24.38 32.66 -9.97
CA ALA A 156 25.43 32.40 -10.94
C ALA A 156 25.15 33.16 -12.25
N PRO A 157 26.19 33.70 -12.92
CA PRO A 157 26.01 34.46 -14.15
C PRO A 157 25.34 33.59 -15.22
N ALA A 158 24.22 34.09 -15.74
CA ALA A 158 23.44 33.51 -16.81
C ALA A 158 24.35 33.16 -18.00
N THR A 159 24.63 31.87 -18.16
CA THR A 159 25.10 31.33 -19.44
C THR A 159 23.84 31.13 -20.29
N ALA A 160 23.67 32.04 -21.25
CA ALA A 160 22.59 31.99 -22.23
C ALA A 160 22.65 30.66 -23.01
N THR A 161 21.81 29.72 -22.61
CA THR A 161 21.44 28.56 -23.42
C THR A 161 20.07 28.85 -24.01
N ALA A 162 19.97 28.67 -25.32
CA ALA A 162 18.84 29.06 -26.14
C ALA A 162 17.51 28.54 -25.59
N ALA A 163 16.53 29.43 -25.52
CA ALA A 163 15.15 29.09 -25.19
C ALA A 163 14.61 28.03 -26.17
N PRO A 164 14.07 26.89 -25.71
CA PRO A 164 13.21 26.06 -26.54
C PRO A 164 11.96 26.88 -26.88
N THR A 165 11.64 26.94 -28.17
CA THR A 165 10.43 27.56 -28.69
C THR A 165 9.19 26.97 -27.99
N PRO A 166 8.26 27.80 -27.49
CA PRO A 166 7.02 27.30 -26.91
C PRO A 166 6.23 26.50 -27.95
N PRO A 167 5.68 25.32 -27.62
CA PRO A 167 4.77 24.62 -28.51
C PRO A 167 3.52 25.50 -28.72
N THR A 168 3.15 25.65 -29.99
CA THR A 168 1.97 26.40 -30.43
C THR A 168 0.74 25.96 -29.61
N PRO A 169 0.02 26.89 -28.96
CA PRO A 169 -1.20 26.54 -28.23
C PRO A 169 -2.23 26.02 -29.23
N LYS A 170 -2.62 24.75 -29.10
CA LYS A 170 -3.81 24.23 -29.77
C LYS A 170 -5.01 25.00 -29.20
N THR A 171 -5.65 25.77 -30.07
CA THR A 171 -6.94 26.45 -29.84
C THR A 171 -7.89 25.53 -29.08
N ALA A 172 -8.16 25.86 -27.82
CA ALA A 172 -9.21 25.23 -27.04
C ALA A 172 -10.58 25.61 -27.63
N PRO A 173 -11.54 24.67 -27.74
CA PRO A 173 -12.91 25.02 -28.07
C PRO A 173 -13.51 25.91 -26.96
N PRO A 174 -14.44 26.82 -27.28
CA PRO A 174 -15.07 27.70 -26.32
C PRO A 174 -15.79 26.89 -25.23
N ARG A 175 -15.49 27.22 -23.97
CA ARG A 175 -16.09 26.65 -22.77
C ARG A 175 -17.46 27.29 -22.57
N GLU A 176 -18.53 26.53 -22.78
CA GLU A 176 -19.89 26.94 -22.40
C GLU A 176 -19.96 27.10 -20.88
N SER A 177 -20.21 28.33 -20.45
CA SER A 177 -20.62 28.66 -19.09
C SER A 177 -22.10 28.33 -18.93
N SER A 178 -22.41 27.21 -18.29
CA SER A 178 -23.69 27.00 -17.60
C SER A 178 -23.38 27.00 -16.10
N GLY A 179 -23.87 28.01 -15.38
CA GLY A 179 -24.92 27.83 -14.38
C GLY A 179 -24.32 27.15 -13.14
N GLY A 180 -23.96 27.84 -12.06
CA GLY A 180 -24.81 28.78 -11.37
C GLY A 180 -25.91 28.01 -10.63
N ASP A 181 -25.52 27.02 -9.82
CA ASP A 181 -26.39 26.41 -8.83
C ASP A 181 -25.90 26.84 -7.45
N ASP A 182 -26.68 27.74 -6.90
CA ASP A 182 -26.66 28.24 -5.54
C ASP A 182 -26.69 27.08 -4.53
N LEU A 183 -25.61 26.91 -3.76
CA LEU A 183 -25.67 26.20 -2.48
C LEU A 183 -25.88 27.21 -1.37
N ASP A 184 -27.10 27.76 -1.40
CA ASP A 184 -27.72 28.40 -0.26
C ASP A 184 -28.00 27.36 0.84
N LEU A 185 -27.67 27.77 2.06
CA LEU A 185 -28.50 27.60 3.26
C LEU A 185 -28.98 26.19 3.62
N LEU A 186 -28.29 25.56 4.57
CA LEU A 186 -28.87 25.05 5.84
C LEU A 186 -27.71 25.10 6.87
N GLY A 187 -27.63 26.07 7.78
CA GLY A 187 -28.55 26.19 8.92
C GLY A 187 -28.14 25.22 10.04
N MET A 188 -27.02 25.47 10.72
CA MET A 188 -26.64 24.77 11.96
C MET A 188 -26.38 25.84 13.04
N ASP A 189 -27.45 26.55 13.39
CA ASP A 189 -27.52 27.33 14.62
C ASP A 189 -28.38 26.54 15.64
N GLU A 190 -27.79 26.37 16.82
CA GLU A 190 -28.32 25.96 18.14
C GLU A 190 -28.75 24.49 18.39
#